data_AF-A0AAV4E1U1-F1
#
_entry.id   AF-A0AAV4E1U1-F1
#
_cell.length_a   1.000
_cell.length_b   1.000
_cell.length_c   1.000
_cell.angle_alpha   90.00
_cell.angle_beta   90.00
_cell.angle_gamma   90.00
#
_symmetry.space_group_name_H-M   'P 1'
#
loop_
_entity.id
_entity.type
_entity.pdbx_description
1 polymer ?
#
loop_
_entity_poly.entity_id
_entity_poly.type
_entity_poly.pdbx_seq_one_letter_code
_entity_poly.pdbx_strand_id
1 'polypeptide(L)'
;MIRGDLDVLKDWCFEAPYNTLAHPIEQAKKAFYTFDSKVLDVSHADIIAGKIMEQGPVLVINFNAQQIMVVRDAKGKVVEGDPDKILRIMYVWALCRDQEEFNPRAAWKLIDISASSSEQWL
;
A
#
# COMPACT_ATOMS: atom_id res chain seq x y z
N MET A 1 2.79 2.08 3.07
CA MET A 1 2.81 0.60 3.13
C MET A 1 4.23 0.03 3.08
N ILE A 2 4.90 -0.04 1.92
CA ILE A 2 6.15 -0.82 1.78
C ILE A 2 7.35 -0.32 2.61
N ARG A 3 7.35 0.97 2.99
CA ARG A 3 8.39 1.59 3.83
C ARG A 3 8.11 1.49 5.34
N GLY A 4 6.97 0.92 5.74
CA GLY A 4 6.60 0.82 7.16
C GLY A 4 6.28 2.16 7.85
N ASP A 5 5.93 3.20 7.10
CA ASP A 5 5.52 4.49 7.64
C ASP A 5 4.07 4.40 8.16
N LEU A 6 3.92 4.44 9.49
CA LEU A 6 2.63 4.27 10.17
C LEU A 6 1.83 5.57 10.20
N ASP A 7 2.49 6.71 10.32
CA ASP A 7 1.83 8.01 10.41
C ASP A 7 1.16 8.34 9.07
N VAL A 8 1.88 8.11 7.96
CA VAL A 8 1.31 8.23 6.62
C VAL A 8 0.16 7.25 6.41
N LEU A 9 0.27 6.00 6.88
CA LEU A 9 -0.84 5.05 6.74
C LEU A 9 -2.08 5.51 7.53
N LYS A 10 -1.89 6.07 8.72
CA LYS A 10 -2.98 6.54 9.57
C LYS A 10 -3.74 7.70 8.93
N ASP A 11 -3.05 8.61 8.26
CA ASP A 11 -3.66 9.77 7.61
C ASP A 11 -4.47 9.38 6.36
N TRP A 12 -3.99 8.39 5.61
CA TRP A 12 -4.52 8.03 4.28
C TRP A 12 -5.46 6.81 4.27
N CYS A 13 -5.69 6.16 5.40
CA CYS A 13 -6.55 4.97 5.50
C CYS A 13 -7.73 5.21 6.43
N PHE A 14 -8.84 4.53 6.16
CA PHE A 14 -9.86 4.28 7.18
C PHE A 14 -9.33 3.34 8.26
N GLU A 15 -10.00 3.30 9.41
CA GLU A 15 -9.56 2.54 10.60
C GLU A 15 -9.35 1.05 10.30
N ALA A 16 -10.30 0.40 9.61
CA ALA A 16 -10.21 -1.02 9.30
C ALA A 16 -8.98 -1.37 8.44
N PRO A 17 -8.76 -0.79 7.24
CA PRO A 17 -7.56 -1.08 6.45
C PRO A 17 -6.28 -0.60 7.12
N TYR A 18 -6.31 0.50 7.89
CA TYR A 18 -5.16 0.92 8.69
C TYR A 18 -4.72 -0.18 9.64
N ASN A 19 -5.64 -0.75 10.43
CA ASN A 19 -5.32 -1.77 11.42
C ASN A 19 -4.73 -3.03 10.76
N THR A 20 -5.30 -3.46 9.63
CA THR A 20 -4.79 -4.61 8.86
C THR A 20 -3.37 -4.37 8.34
N LEU A 21 -3.07 -3.17 7.84
CA LEU A 21 -1.76 -2.83 7.27
C LEU A 21 -0.71 -2.52 8.34
N ALA A 22 -1.12 -1.88 9.45
CA ALA A 22 -0.24 -1.46 10.52
C ALA A 22 0.27 -2.64 11.35
N HIS A 23 -0.56 -3.65 11.59
CA HIS A 23 -0.23 -4.78 12.45
C HIS A 23 1.11 -5.48 12.11
N PRO A 24 1.37 -5.94 10.87
CA PRO A 24 2.65 -6.55 10.52
C PRO A 24 3.82 -5.55 10.59
N ILE A 25 3.59 -4.27 10.29
CA ILE A 25 4.63 -3.22 10.36
C ILE A 25 5.05 -3.00 11.81
N GLU A 26 4.10 -2.92 12.74
CA GLU A 26 4.37 -2.76 14.16
C GLU A 26 5.14 -3.96 14.73
N GLN A 27 4.78 -5.18 14.33
CA GLN A 27 5.49 -6.39 14.73
C GLN A 27 6.95 -6.37 14.25
N ALA A 28 7.18 -6.01 12.97
CA ALA A 28 8.51 -5.87 12.42
C ALA A 28 9.34 -4.81 13.16
N LYS A 29 8.74 -3.64 13.46
CA LYS A 29 9.41 -2.59 14.24
C LYS A 29 9.77 -3.05 15.66
N LYS A 30 8.88 -3.78 16.35
CA LYS A 30 9.14 -4.36 17.67
C LYS A 30 10.27 -5.39 17.65
N ALA A 31 10.46 -6.08 16.52
CA ALA A 31 11.57 -6.99 16.28
C ALA A 31 12.87 -6.29 15.83
N PHE A 32 12.92 -4.95 15.84
CA PHE A 32 14.04 -4.15 15.36
C PHE A 32 14.39 -4.39 13.88
N TYR A 33 13.38 -4.74 13.08
CA TYR A 33 13.53 -4.82 11.64
C TYR A 33 13.36 -3.46 10.96
N THR A 34 14.04 -3.29 9.84
CA THR A 34 14.02 -2.10 9.02
C THR A 34 13.52 -2.43 7.62
N PHE A 35 12.64 -1.57 7.09
CA PHE A 35 12.10 -1.69 5.74
C PHE A 35 13.00 -0.90 4.78
N ASP A 36 13.68 -1.60 3.87
CA ASP A 36 14.56 -1.02 2.83
C ASP A 36 13.93 -1.15 1.42
N SER A 37 12.62 -1.39 1.38
CA SER A 37 11.85 -1.53 0.15
C SER A 37 11.72 -0.21 -0.63
N LYS A 38 11.71 -0.30 -1.96
CA LYS A 38 11.66 0.86 -2.87
C LYS A 38 10.64 0.66 -3.98
N VAL A 39 9.83 1.68 -4.24
CA VAL A 39 9.05 1.78 -5.48
C VAL A 39 9.98 2.33 -6.56
N LEU A 40 10.04 1.66 -7.70
CA LEU A 40 10.84 2.04 -8.87
C LEU A 40 10.00 2.75 -9.93
N ASP A 41 8.80 2.24 -10.19
CA ASP A 41 7.86 2.78 -11.18
C ASP A 41 6.41 2.57 -10.72
N VAL A 42 5.52 3.48 -11.13
CA VAL A 42 4.07 3.34 -11.02
C VAL A 42 3.46 3.75 -12.35
N SER A 43 2.68 2.87 -12.95
CA SER A 43 2.15 3.07 -14.30
C SER A 43 0.76 2.44 -14.48
N HIS A 44 0.08 2.81 -15.57
CA HIS A 44 -1.22 2.24 -15.97
C HIS A 44 -2.30 2.40 -14.89
N ALA A 45 -2.41 3.62 -14.33
CA ALA A 45 -3.44 3.93 -13.34
C ALA A 45 -4.77 4.23 -14.03
N ASP A 46 -5.78 3.37 -13.81
CA ASP A 46 -7.11 3.51 -14.39
C ASP A 46 -8.20 3.37 -13.32
N ILE A 47 -9.34 4.04 -13.55
CA ILE A 47 -10.55 3.85 -12.74
C ILE A 47 -11.34 2.68 -13.34
N ILE A 48 -11.51 1.62 -12.57
CA ILE A 48 -12.17 0.39 -13.03
C ILE A 48 -13.61 0.25 -12.52
N ALA A 49 -13.98 0.95 -11.45
CA ALA A 49 -15.36 1.01 -10.98
C ALA A 49 -15.64 2.25 -10.12
N GLY A 50 -16.91 2.63 -10.04
CA GLY A 50 -17.42 3.59 -9.08
C GLY A 50 -18.70 3.07 -8.45
N LYS A 51 -18.85 3.21 -7.12
CA LYS A 51 -20.05 2.79 -6.39
C LYS A 51 -20.31 3.71 -5.21
N ILE A 52 -21.57 3.87 -4.83
CA ILE A 52 -21.95 4.49 -3.57
C ILE A 52 -22.03 3.39 -2.52
N MET A 53 -21.35 3.57 -1.39
CA MET A 53 -21.43 2.71 -0.22
C MET A 53 -21.98 3.51 0.97
N GLU A 54 -22.25 2.85 2.10
CA GLU A 54 -22.71 3.51 3.32
C GLU A 54 -21.75 4.61 3.79
N GLN A 55 -20.44 4.39 3.62
CA GLN A 55 -19.38 5.32 4.00
C GLN A 55 -19.28 6.53 3.05
N GLY A 56 -19.85 6.45 1.84
CA GLY A 56 -19.78 7.49 0.82
C GLY A 56 -19.46 6.99 -0.58
N PRO A 57 -19.16 7.90 -1.52
CA PRO A 57 -18.74 7.55 -2.87
C PRO A 57 -17.38 6.86 -2.87
N VAL A 58 -17.29 5.70 -3.53
CA VAL A 58 -16.07 4.90 -3.65
C VAL A 58 -15.66 4.80 -5.11
N LEU A 59 -14.38 5.07 -5.38
CA LEU A 59 -13.72 4.78 -6.64
C LEU A 59 -12.79 3.59 -6.46
N VAL A 60 -12.84 2.64 -7.38
CA VAL A 60 -11.90 1.53 -7.45
C VAL A 60 -10.94 1.82 -8.59
N ILE A 61 -9.65 1.86 -8.26
CA ILE A 61 -8.57 2.07 -9.22
C ILE A 61 -7.73 0.81 -9.32
N ASN A 62 -7.16 0.54 -10.49
CA ASN A 62 -6.05 -0.38 -10.63
C ASN A 62 -4.81 0.38 -11.11
N PHE A 63 -3.64 -0.16 -10.79
CA PHE A 63 -2.37 0.34 -11.32
C PHE A 63 -1.30 -0.74 -11.19
N ASN A 64 -0.22 -0.60 -11.94
CA ASN A 64 0.97 -1.43 -11.82
C ASN A 64 2.04 -0.67 -11.05
N ALA A 65 2.79 -1.38 -10.21
CA ALA A 65 3.98 -0.87 -9.56
C ALA A 65 5.15 -1.83 -9.76
N GLN A 66 6.32 -1.28 -10.08
CA GLN A 66 7.58 -2.00 -9.97
C GLN A 66 8.22 -1.64 -8.64
N GLN A 67 8.60 -2.65 -7.87
CA GLN A 67 9.18 -2.43 -6.54
C GLN A 67 10.19 -3.49 -6.15
N ILE A 68 11.14 -3.08 -5.33
CA ILE A 68 12.08 -3.95 -4.62
C ILE A 68 11.55 -4.08 -3.19
N MET A 69 11.39 -5.30 -2.70
CA MET A 69 10.90 -5.58 -1.35
C MET A 69 12.05 -6.16 -0.53
N VAL A 70 12.44 -5.47 0.54
CA VAL A 70 13.54 -5.89 1.42
C VAL A 70 13.23 -5.48 2.86
N VAL A 71 13.37 -6.44 3.77
CA VAL A 71 13.40 -6.20 5.20
C VAL A 71 14.75 -6.66 5.75
N ARG A 72 15.37 -5.84 6.60
CA ARG A 72 16.68 -6.14 7.21
C ARG A 72 16.59 -6.18 8.73
N ASP A 73 17.39 -7.04 9.33
CA ASP A 73 17.59 -7.04 10.78
C ASP A 73 18.45 -5.84 11.25
N ALA A 74 18.64 -5.72 12.56
CA ALA A 74 19.47 -4.68 13.17
C ALA A 74 20.95 -4.73 12.76
N LYS A 75 21.43 -5.82 12.17
CA LYS A 75 22.79 -5.97 11.62
C LYS A 75 22.86 -5.66 10.13
N GLY A 76 21.74 -5.28 9.51
CA GLY A 76 21.65 -4.99 8.08
C GLY A 76 21.50 -6.23 7.19
N LYS A 77 21.37 -7.43 7.77
CA LYS A 77 21.19 -8.67 7.01
C LYS A 77 19.76 -8.73 6.49
N VAL A 78 19.59 -9.10 5.22
CA VAL A 78 18.27 -9.36 4.62
C VAL A 78 17.62 -10.54 5.34
N VAL A 79 16.43 -10.31 5.90
CA VAL A 79 15.59 -11.33 6.56
C VAL A 79 14.35 -11.67 5.74
N GLU A 80 13.93 -10.77 4.85
CA GLU A 80 12.81 -10.99 3.94
C GLU A 80 13.06 -10.24 2.63
N GLY A 81 12.64 -10.84 1.52
CA GLY A 81 12.76 -10.28 0.18
C GLY A 81 14.14 -10.46 -0.45
N ASP A 82 14.38 -9.72 -1.54
CA ASP A 82 15.60 -9.80 -2.33
C ASP A 82 15.94 -8.40 -2.89
N PRO A 83 17.11 -7.82 -2.56
CA PRO A 83 17.49 -6.48 -3.01
C PRO A 83 17.73 -6.37 -4.52
N ASP A 84 17.97 -7.49 -5.21
CA ASP A 84 18.29 -7.52 -6.63
C ASP A 84 17.08 -7.94 -7.49
N LYS A 85 16.00 -8.44 -6.87
CA LYS A 85 14.77 -8.84 -7.57
C LYS A 85 13.78 -7.68 -7.67
N ILE A 86 13.48 -7.28 -8.91
CA ILE A 86 12.38 -6.35 -9.21
C ILE A 86 11.07 -7.13 -9.29
N LEU A 87 10.09 -6.74 -8.46
CA LEU A 87 8.74 -7.29 -8.47
C LEU A 87 7.79 -6.39 -9.26
N ARG A 88 6.96 -7.00 -10.10
CA ARG A 88 5.83 -6.34 -10.76
C ARG A 88 4.54 -6.72 -10.05
N ILE A 89 3.91 -5.75 -9.42
CA ILE A 89 2.68 -5.93 -8.66
C ILE A 89 1.56 -5.13 -9.34
N MET A 90 0.44 -5.80 -9.60
CA MET A 90 -0.80 -5.15 -9.96
C MET A 90 -1.61 -4.92 -8.68
N TYR A 91 -1.90 -3.65 -8.42
CA TYR A 91 -2.69 -3.19 -7.28
C TYR A 91 -4.11 -2.88 -7.71
N VAL A 92 -5.07 -3.17 -6.84
CA VAL A 92 -6.44 -2.66 -6.93
C VAL A 92 -6.78 -1.99 -5.60
N TRP A 93 -7.06 -0.69 -5.63
CA TRP A 93 -7.35 0.11 -4.45
C TRP A 93 -8.78 0.62 -4.51
N ALA A 94 -9.51 0.49 -3.41
CA ALA A 94 -10.79 1.17 -3.20
C ALA A 94 -10.56 2.42 -2.35
N LEU A 95 -10.92 3.58 -2.91
CA LEU A 95 -10.78 4.89 -2.28
C LEU A 95 -12.17 5.45 -2.01
N CYS A 96 -12.48 5.72 -0.74
CA CYS A 96 -13.73 6.34 -0.33
C CYS A 96 -13.52 7.84 -0.14
N ARG A 97 -14.46 8.63 -0.65
CA ARG A 97 -14.46 10.09 -0.45
C ARG A 97 -15.06 10.44 0.91
N ASP A 98 -14.25 11.02 1.77
CA ASP A 98 -14.64 11.70 3.01
C ASP A 98 -15.47 12.94 2.65
N GLN A 99 -16.73 12.98 3.09
CA GLN A 99 -17.66 14.07 2.77
C GLN A 99 -17.49 15.28 3.68
N GLU A 100 -16.83 15.12 4.83
CA GLU A 100 -16.59 16.19 5.79
C GLU A 100 -15.30 16.96 5.47
N GLU A 101 -14.41 16.37 4.67
CA GLU A 101 -13.20 17.03 4.18
C GLU A 101 -13.51 17.98 3.01
N PHE A 102 -13.36 19.28 3.27
CA PHE A 102 -13.61 20.35 2.31
C PHE A 102 -12.50 20.48 1.27
N ASN A 103 -11.26 20.09 1.60
CA ASN A 103 -10.16 20.06 0.64
C ASN A 103 -10.30 18.83 -0.29
N PRO A 104 -10.67 19.01 -1.57
CA PRO A 104 -10.91 17.88 -2.47
C PRO A 104 -9.67 17.01 -2.71
N ARG A 105 -8.45 17.53 -2.46
CA ARG A 105 -7.19 16.78 -2.60
C ARG A 105 -6.90 15.86 -1.41
N ALA A 106 -7.49 16.13 -0.24
CA ALA A 106 -7.33 15.33 0.98
C ALA A 106 -8.55 14.43 1.27
N ALA A 107 -9.64 14.62 0.52
CA ALA A 107 -10.90 13.95 0.77
C ALA A 107 -10.93 12.45 0.41
N TRP A 108 -9.85 11.83 -0.07
CA TRP A 108 -9.87 10.42 -0.49
C TRP A 108 -9.01 9.57 0.44
N LYS A 109 -9.62 8.56 1.06
CA LYS A 109 -8.94 7.62 1.96
C LYS A 109 -9.14 6.19 1.49
N LEU A 110 -8.12 5.35 1.71
CA LEU A 110 -8.14 3.93 1.39
C LEU A 110 -9.15 3.20 2.29
N ILE A 111 -10.07 2.45 1.69
CA ILE A 111 -11.02 1.58 2.42
C ILE A 111 -10.70 0.09 2.22
N ASP A 112 -10.09 -0.27 1.08
CA ASP A 112 -9.69 -1.64 0.79
C ASP A 112 -8.54 -1.67 -0.23
N ILE A 113 -7.75 -2.73 -0.19
CA ILE A 113 -6.62 -2.96 -1.09
C ILE A 113 -6.47 -4.44 -1.38
N SER A 114 -6.24 -4.76 -2.66
CA SER A 114 -5.68 -6.04 -3.07
C SER A 114 -4.44 -5.84 -3.93
N ALA A 115 -3.58 -6.85 -3.92
CA ALA A 115 -2.34 -6.87 -4.67
C ALA A 115 -2.13 -8.28 -5.23
N SER A 116 -1.71 -8.37 -6.49
CA SER A 116 -1.33 -9.62 -7.12
C SER A 116 0.02 -9.46 -7.82
N SER A 117 0.91 -10.43 -7.65
CA SER A 117 2.16 -10.48 -8.40
C SER A 117 1.94 -11.17 -9.73
N SER A 118 2.38 -10.53 -10.81
CA SER A 118 2.55 -11.21 -12.09
C SER A 118 3.98 -11.73 -12.15
N GLU A 119 4.22 -13.00 -11.81
CA GLU A 119 5.48 -13.65 -12.20
C GLU A 119 5.38 -13.99 -13.69
N GLN A 120 6.15 -13.26 -14.51
CA GLN A 120 6.21 -13.49 -15.94
C GLN A 120 7.19 -14.65 -16.17
N TRP A 121 6.66 -15.86 -16.33
CA TRP A 121 7.42 -17.07 -16.63
C TRP A 121 7.80 -17.12 -18.11
N LEU A 122 8.67 -16.21 -18.58
CA LEU A 122 9.30 -16.27 -19.89
C LEU A 122 10.75 -15.80 -19.84
#